data_AF-K3WM01-F1
#
_entry.id   AF-K3WM01-F1
#
_cell.length_a   1.000
_cell.length_b   1.000
_cell.length_c   1.000
_cell.angle_alpha   90.00
_cell.angle_beta   90.00
_cell.angle_gamma   90.00
#
_symmetry.space_group_name_H-M   'P 1'
#
loop_
_entity.id
_entity.type
_entity.pdbx_description
1 polymer ?
#
loop_
_entity_poly.entity_id
_entity_poly.type
_entity_poly.pdbx_seq_one_letter_code
_entity_poly.pdbx_strand_id
1 'polypeptide(L)'
;MEHRPVVTVDVDHTLAKLLESALEWHNAEKDTKLSVQDVKSSNWSSAWGGSEQEADDKLLDFYHSNAFNSKVDAVAGANEVLKPLRRYFSFVAVTDRPRIVEKQTREWLDAHFSGVFDKLVFVDDDKNSDDAVRHKKDIYEDLKAKVVIGSDSSITPKAAEDVDYAVLVGSVPWAKTTNASEKLLVAEDWPKANDQLQKVVKDLDLKPVEKAHAGPKLARFTDDLVAVSTKRPAVFYANIINSKFTSQKQEMIRLQASEAAITTAIQTAEMLRIQKNATITKISTRYVFRRAKGNSGHRVPKLELILQRVPRE
;
A
#
# COMPACT_ATOMS: atom_id res chain seq x y z
N MET A 1 -16.88 15.18 -14.83
CA MET A 1 -15.89 14.11 -15.13
C MET A 1 -16.61 12.80 -14.95
N GLU A 2 -16.63 11.94 -15.97
CA GLU A 2 -17.21 10.60 -15.83
C GLU A 2 -16.43 9.82 -14.77
N HIS A 3 -17.15 9.33 -13.76
CA HIS A 3 -16.54 8.58 -12.66
C HIS A 3 -16.29 7.15 -13.12
N ARG A 4 -15.03 6.83 -13.45
CA ARG A 4 -14.62 5.45 -13.75
C ARG A 4 -14.61 4.62 -12.46
N PRO A 5 -15.06 3.35 -12.49
CA PRO A 5 -14.96 2.46 -11.35
C PRO A 5 -13.54 2.33 -10.81
N VAL A 6 -13.42 2.15 -9.50
CA VAL A 6 -12.14 1.95 -8.83
C VAL A 6 -11.75 0.48 -8.86
N VAL A 7 -10.52 0.22 -9.27
CA VAL A 7 -9.87 -1.09 -9.21
C VAL A 7 -8.69 -0.99 -8.26
N THR A 8 -8.67 -1.83 -7.22
CA THR A 8 -7.51 -1.96 -6.34
C THR A 8 -6.61 -3.09 -6.82
N VAL A 9 -5.31 -2.89 -6.73
CA VAL A 9 -4.31 -3.89 -7.16
C VAL A 9 -3.27 -4.02 -6.07
N ASP A 10 -3.12 -5.23 -5.52
CA ASP A 10 -2.05 -5.54 -4.58
C ASP A 10 -0.69 -5.36 -5.25
N VAL A 11 0.28 -4.79 -4.53
CA VAL A 11 1.63 -4.56 -5.07
C VAL A 11 2.45 -5.83 -4.97
N ASP A 12 2.60 -6.36 -3.77
CA ASP A 12 3.53 -7.45 -3.49
C ASP A 12 2.98 -8.79 -3.99
N HIS A 13 3.84 -9.56 -4.67
CA HIS A 13 3.53 -10.83 -5.34
C HIS A 13 2.53 -10.75 -6.50
N THR A 14 1.97 -9.57 -6.81
CA THR A 14 1.02 -9.36 -7.92
C THR A 14 1.63 -8.43 -8.98
N LEU A 15 2.22 -7.31 -8.55
CA LEU A 15 2.95 -6.38 -9.41
C LEU A 15 4.47 -6.51 -9.21
N ALA A 16 4.92 -6.77 -7.99
CA ALA A 16 6.32 -6.87 -7.61
C ALA A 16 6.68 -8.31 -7.23
N LYS A 17 7.83 -8.80 -7.70
CA LYS A 17 8.43 -10.09 -7.30
C LYS A 17 9.14 -9.99 -5.95
N LEU A 18 8.40 -9.52 -4.93
CA LEU A 18 8.98 -9.19 -3.63
C LEU A 18 9.59 -10.43 -2.95
N LEU A 19 8.92 -11.59 -3.02
CA LEU A 19 9.39 -12.82 -2.37
C LEU A 19 10.70 -13.30 -2.98
N GLU A 20 10.74 -13.33 -4.31
CA GLU A 20 11.91 -13.72 -5.10
C GLU A 20 13.11 -12.84 -4.75
N SER A 21 12.94 -11.52 -4.83
CA SER A 21 14.02 -10.57 -4.52
C SER A 21 14.49 -10.64 -3.07
N ALA A 22 13.57 -10.87 -2.13
CA ALA A 22 13.90 -11.01 -0.71
C ALA A 22 14.66 -12.31 -0.42
N LEU A 23 14.29 -13.42 -1.07
CA LEU A 23 15.01 -14.69 -0.96
C LEU A 23 16.39 -14.62 -1.61
N GLU A 24 16.52 -14.00 -2.78
CA GLU A 24 17.80 -13.77 -3.45
C GLU A 24 18.76 -12.94 -2.59
N TRP A 25 18.26 -11.86 -1.99
CA TRP A 25 19.03 -11.05 -1.04
C TRP A 25 19.47 -11.88 0.17
N HIS A 26 18.54 -12.62 0.81
CA HIS A 26 18.87 -13.44 1.97
C HIS A 26 19.90 -14.52 1.64
N ASN A 27 19.76 -15.20 0.50
CA ASN A 27 20.69 -16.20 0.02
C ASN A 27 22.11 -15.62 -0.18
N ALA A 28 22.22 -14.40 -0.70
CA ALA A 28 23.50 -13.72 -0.85
C ALA A 28 24.13 -13.33 0.51
N GLU A 29 23.33 -12.82 1.46
CA GLU A 29 23.81 -12.36 2.77
C GLU A 29 24.16 -13.51 3.74
N LYS A 30 23.48 -14.65 3.61
CA LYS A 30 23.59 -15.78 4.55
C LYS A 30 24.18 -17.05 3.94
N ASP A 31 24.61 -17.00 2.67
CA ASP A 31 25.10 -18.14 1.89
C ASP A 31 24.11 -19.33 1.91
N THR A 32 22.83 -19.03 1.74
CA THR A 32 21.74 -20.03 1.67
C THR A 32 21.27 -20.27 0.23
N LYS A 33 20.41 -21.27 0.04
CA LYS A 33 19.85 -21.65 -1.29
C LYS A 33 18.34 -21.85 -1.24
N LEU A 34 17.64 -20.98 -0.52
CA LEU A 34 16.18 -21.01 -0.40
C LEU A 34 15.52 -20.63 -1.72
N SER A 35 14.45 -21.32 -2.08
CA SER A 35 13.62 -21.05 -3.25
C SER A 35 12.20 -20.66 -2.85
N VAL A 36 11.44 -20.05 -3.76
CA VAL A 36 10.04 -19.70 -3.50
C VAL A 36 9.18 -20.92 -3.12
N GLN A 37 9.52 -22.12 -3.61
CA GLN A 37 8.78 -23.35 -3.32
C GLN A 37 8.97 -23.85 -1.88
N ASP A 38 10.01 -23.37 -1.20
CA ASP A 38 10.29 -23.70 0.19
C ASP A 38 9.38 -22.91 1.16
N VAL A 39 8.79 -21.81 0.69
CA VAL A 39 7.95 -20.92 1.50
C VAL A 39 6.55 -21.51 1.64
N LYS A 40 6.11 -21.75 2.89
CA LYS A 40 4.84 -22.44 3.19
C LYS A 40 3.72 -21.54 3.69
N SER A 41 4.02 -20.28 3.98
CA SER A 41 3.04 -19.29 4.41
C SER A 41 3.54 -17.87 4.11
N SER A 42 2.64 -16.89 4.23
CA SER A 42 2.96 -15.46 4.12
C SER A 42 3.83 -14.91 5.27
N ASN A 43 4.09 -15.71 6.31
CA ASN A 43 4.97 -15.31 7.40
C ASN A 43 6.44 -15.46 6.98
N TRP A 44 7.23 -14.38 7.10
CA TRP A 44 8.65 -14.36 6.72
C TRP A 44 9.52 -15.35 7.50
N SER A 45 9.15 -15.73 8.72
CA SER A 45 9.84 -16.81 9.46
C SER A 45 9.69 -18.17 8.78
N SER A 46 8.59 -18.40 8.05
CA SER A 46 8.43 -19.59 7.20
C SER A 46 9.33 -19.54 5.96
N ALA A 47 9.75 -18.35 5.51
CA ALA A 47 10.62 -18.22 4.35
C ALA A 47 12.10 -18.37 4.75
N TRP A 48 12.53 -17.74 5.83
CA TRP A 48 13.96 -17.68 6.23
C TRP A 48 14.34 -18.56 7.42
N GLY A 49 13.37 -19.20 8.07
CA GLY A 49 13.56 -19.89 9.34
C GLY A 49 13.83 -18.93 10.51
N GLY A 50 13.96 -19.52 11.71
CA GLY A 50 14.18 -18.78 12.95
C GLY A 50 12.87 -18.33 13.62
N SER A 51 13.01 -17.42 14.58
CA SER A 51 11.89 -16.80 15.28
C SER A 51 11.23 -15.70 14.44
N GLU A 52 9.99 -15.33 14.79
CA GLU A 52 9.30 -14.20 14.15
C GLU A 52 10.07 -12.88 14.28
N GLN A 53 10.69 -12.63 15.43
CA GLN A 53 11.48 -11.41 15.65
C GLN A 53 12.71 -11.36 14.74
N GLU A 54 13.42 -12.48 14.57
CA GLU A 54 14.57 -12.54 13.66
C GLU A 54 14.13 -12.35 12.20
N ALA A 55 12.95 -12.83 11.82
CA ALA A 55 12.39 -12.61 10.50
C ALA A 55 11.98 -11.15 10.28
N ASP A 56 11.36 -10.49 11.27
CA ASP A 56 11.03 -9.07 11.25
C ASP A 56 12.31 -8.21 11.08
N ASP A 57 13.38 -8.55 11.82
CA ASP A 57 14.66 -7.85 11.74
C ASP A 57 15.32 -8.03 10.35
N LYS A 58 15.34 -9.26 9.81
CA LYS A 58 15.83 -9.53 8.45
C LYS A 58 15.02 -8.79 7.39
N LEU A 59 13.70 -8.70 7.56
CA LEU A 59 12.83 -7.99 6.63
C LEU A 59 13.12 -6.49 6.64
N LEU A 60 13.34 -5.92 7.82
CA LEU A 60 13.77 -4.54 7.98
C LEU A 60 15.13 -4.28 7.31
N ASP A 61 16.09 -5.19 7.48
CA ASP A 61 17.39 -5.11 6.80
C ASP A 61 17.26 -5.20 5.28
N PHE A 62 16.41 -6.10 4.78
CA PHE A 62 16.10 -6.18 3.35
C PHE A 62 15.55 -4.86 2.81
N TYR A 63 14.60 -4.24 3.52
CA TYR A 63 14.04 -2.95 3.14
C TYR A 63 15.04 -1.80 3.12
N HIS A 64 16.10 -1.87 3.93
CA HIS A 64 17.21 -0.92 3.91
C HIS A 64 18.29 -1.25 2.88
N SER A 65 18.27 -2.45 2.30
CA SER A 65 19.28 -2.92 1.36
C SER A 65 19.14 -2.26 -0.02
N ASN A 66 20.27 -2.23 -0.76
CA ASN A 66 20.26 -1.87 -2.17
C ASN A 66 19.46 -2.87 -3.03
N ALA A 67 19.30 -4.12 -2.56
CA ALA A 67 18.52 -5.12 -3.28
C ALA A 67 17.05 -4.71 -3.36
N PHE A 68 16.45 -4.28 -2.24
CA PHE A 68 15.08 -3.76 -2.26
C PHE A 68 14.96 -2.49 -3.12
N ASN A 69 15.92 -1.56 -3.00
CA ASN A 69 15.84 -0.27 -3.67
C ASN A 69 15.98 -0.33 -5.20
N SER A 70 16.65 -1.35 -5.75
CA SER A 70 17.00 -1.35 -7.18
C SER A 70 16.88 -2.70 -7.89
N LYS A 71 16.59 -3.79 -7.17
CA LYS A 71 16.53 -5.15 -7.74
C LYS A 71 15.19 -5.84 -7.56
N VAL A 72 14.16 -5.15 -7.07
CA VAL A 72 12.81 -5.71 -7.05
C VAL A 72 12.22 -5.62 -8.44
N ASP A 73 12.06 -6.77 -9.09
CA ASP A 73 11.53 -6.84 -10.45
C ASP A 73 9.99 -6.72 -10.46
N ALA A 74 9.47 -6.11 -11.52
CA ALA A 74 8.04 -6.14 -11.81
C ALA A 74 7.64 -7.50 -12.40
N VAL A 75 6.41 -7.94 -12.11
CA VAL A 75 5.79 -9.10 -12.76
C VAL A 75 5.52 -8.74 -14.23
N ALA A 76 5.95 -9.60 -15.13
CA ALA A 76 5.86 -9.36 -16.57
C ALA A 76 4.39 -9.27 -17.06
N GLY A 77 4.12 -8.39 -18.02
CA GLY A 77 2.81 -8.22 -18.63
C GLY A 77 1.84 -7.31 -17.85
N ALA A 78 2.12 -7.01 -16.58
CA ALA A 78 1.21 -6.24 -15.74
C ALA A 78 0.94 -4.83 -16.26
N ASN A 79 1.99 -4.12 -16.67
CA ASN A 79 1.88 -2.75 -17.15
C ASN A 79 1.18 -2.68 -18.52
N GLU A 80 1.49 -3.65 -19.39
CA GLU A 80 0.91 -3.80 -20.72
C GLU A 80 -0.61 -4.04 -20.65
N VAL A 81 -1.09 -4.70 -19.59
CA VAL A 81 -2.51 -4.96 -19.35
C VAL A 81 -3.21 -3.79 -18.66
N LEU A 82 -2.65 -3.27 -17.56
CA LEU A 82 -3.32 -2.24 -16.76
C LEU A 82 -3.38 -0.88 -17.45
N LYS A 83 -2.33 -0.51 -18.20
CA LYS A 83 -2.23 0.83 -18.78
C LYS A 83 -3.33 1.12 -19.82
N PRO A 84 -3.64 0.25 -20.79
CA PRO A 84 -4.76 0.46 -21.72
C PRO A 84 -6.12 0.47 -21.02
N LEU A 85 -6.27 -0.28 -19.93
CA LEU A 85 -7.52 -0.39 -19.16
C LEU A 85 -7.89 0.87 -18.37
N ARG A 86 -6.97 1.85 -18.27
CA ARG A 86 -7.27 3.17 -17.67
C ARG A 86 -8.40 3.93 -18.35
N ARG A 87 -8.75 3.59 -19.59
CA ARG A 87 -9.92 4.18 -20.26
C ARG A 87 -11.24 3.71 -19.67
N TYR A 88 -11.25 2.60 -18.93
CA TYR A 88 -12.43 2.04 -18.27
C TYR A 88 -12.38 2.22 -16.75
N PHE A 89 -11.19 2.16 -16.16
CA PHE A 89 -11.00 2.11 -14.70
C PHE A 89 -10.15 3.25 -14.15
N SER A 90 -10.27 3.49 -12.84
CA SER A 90 -9.28 4.20 -12.03
C SER A 90 -8.55 3.20 -11.16
N PHE A 91 -7.22 3.24 -11.12
CA PHE A 91 -6.42 2.22 -10.43
C PHE A 91 -5.83 2.75 -9.13
N VAL A 92 -5.93 1.97 -8.07
CA VAL A 92 -5.29 2.24 -6.78
C VAL A 92 -4.39 1.07 -6.42
N ALA A 93 -3.10 1.34 -6.22
CA ALA A 93 -2.16 0.34 -5.72
C ALA A 93 -2.33 0.19 -4.20
N VAL A 94 -2.37 -1.05 -3.71
CA VAL A 94 -2.50 -1.39 -2.28
C VAL A 94 -1.31 -2.26 -1.87
N THR A 95 -0.68 -1.98 -0.73
CA THR A 95 0.50 -2.74 -0.27
C THR A 95 0.50 -2.90 1.24
N ASP A 96 1.05 -4.02 1.71
CA ASP A 96 1.23 -4.32 3.13
C ASP A 96 2.65 -3.94 3.62
N ARG A 97 3.46 -3.29 2.76
CA ARG A 97 4.80 -2.81 3.13
C ARG A 97 4.73 -1.82 4.30
N PRO A 98 5.75 -1.75 5.15
CA PRO A 98 5.79 -0.74 6.19
C PRO A 98 6.05 0.65 5.60
N ARG A 99 5.50 1.68 6.24
CA ARG A 99 5.61 3.09 5.80
C ARG A 99 7.04 3.61 5.65
N ILE A 100 8.02 2.97 6.30
CA ILE A 100 9.44 3.33 6.20
C ILE A 100 9.98 3.23 4.77
N VAL A 101 9.37 2.39 3.92
CA VAL A 101 9.74 2.21 2.50
C VAL A 101 8.74 2.86 1.54
N GLU A 102 7.94 3.82 2.02
CA GLU A 102 6.92 4.45 1.21
C GLU A 102 7.49 5.17 0.00
N LYS A 103 8.58 5.91 0.20
CA LYS A 103 9.26 6.65 -0.88
C LYS A 103 9.73 5.68 -1.98
N GLN A 104 10.45 4.63 -1.61
CA GLN A 104 10.98 3.63 -2.53
C GLN A 104 9.86 2.92 -3.28
N THR A 105 8.76 2.59 -2.59
CA THR A 105 7.59 1.95 -3.22
C THR A 105 6.92 2.85 -4.25
N ARG A 106 6.82 4.15 -3.97
CA ARG A 106 6.28 5.14 -4.92
C ARG A 106 7.19 5.32 -6.13
N GLU A 107 8.49 5.46 -5.91
CA GLU A 107 9.49 5.59 -6.98
C GLU A 107 9.51 4.35 -7.87
N TRP A 108 9.41 3.17 -7.26
CA TRP A 108 9.31 1.90 -7.97
C TRP A 108 8.05 1.81 -8.83
N LEU A 109 6.87 2.17 -8.30
CA LEU A 109 5.63 2.21 -9.07
C LEU A 109 5.71 3.21 -10.23
N ASP A 110 6.32 4.38 -10.03
CA ASP A 110 6.49 5.37 -11.10
C ASP A 110 7.44 4.89 -12.21
N ALA A 111 8.45 4.09 -11.86
CA ALA A 111 9.41 3.52 -12.79
C ALA A 111 8.79 2.38 -13.64
N HIS A 112 8.08 1.45 -12.99
CA HIS A 112 7.57 0.25 -13.66
C HIS A 112 6.14 0.40 -14.20
N PHE A 113 5.32 1.24 -13.58
CA PHE A 113 3.89 1.42 -13.87
C PHE A 113 3.55 2.89 -14.15
N SER A 114 4.43 3.55 -14.90
CA SER A 114 4.34 4.98 -15.19
C SER A 114 2.99 5.37 -15.81
N GLY A 115 2.24 6.19 -15.07
CA GLY A 115 0.92 6.69 -15.48
C GLY A 115 -0.21 5.67 -15.34
N VAL A 116 -0.01 4.56 -14.63
CA VAL A 116 -1.03 3.52 -14.42
C VAL A 116 -1.91 3.81 -13.20
N PHE A 117 -1.31 4.17 -12.07
CA PHE A 117 -2.02 4.29 -10.79
C PHE A 117 -2.38 5.73 -10.46
N ASP A 118 -3.59 5.93 -9.95
CA ASP A 118 -4.08 7.22 -9.46
C ASP A 118 -3.64 7.48 -8.02
N LYS A 119 -3.51 6.43 -7.20
CA LYS A 119 -3.14 6.48 -5.78
C LYS A 119 -2.38 5.23 -5.34
N LEU A 120 -1.65 5.36 -4.24
CA LEU A 120 -1.07 4.26 -3.46
C LEU A 120 -1.61 4.31 -2.03
N VAL A 121 -2.07 3.18 -1.53
CA VAL A 121 -2.56 2.98 -0.17
C VAL A 121 -1.73 1.90 0.50
N PHE A 122 -1.30 2.14 1.74
CA PHE A 122 -0.67 1.10 2.54
C PHE A 122 -1.67 0.62 3.56
N VAL A 123 -1.77 -0.70 3.69
CA VAL A 123 -2.43 -1.37 4.79
C VAL A 123 -1.50 -1.23 6.00
N ASP A 124 -2.04 -0.87 7.16
CA ASP A 124 -1.22 -0.78 8.37
C ASP A 124 -0.68 -2.18 8.73
N ASP A 125 0.52 -2.24 9.32
CA ASP A 125 1.25 -3.49 9.60
C ASP A 125 0.45 -4.48 10.47
N ASP A 126 -0.16 -5.46 9.81
CA ASP A 126 -1.00 -6.49 10.42
C ASP A 126 -0.22 -7.78 10.61
N LYS A 127 0.03 -8.15 11.86
CA LYS A 127 0.81 -9.35 12.22
C LYS A 127 0.08 -10.68 11.96
N ASN A 128 -1.16 -10.67 11.47
CA ASN A 128 -1.90 -11.90 11.15
C ASN A 128 -2.90 -11.70 10.01
N SER A 129 -3.27 -12.81 9.36
CA SER A 129 -4.13 -12.83 8.16
C SER A 129 -5.54 -12.28 8.39
N ASP A 130 -6.13 -12.48 9.57
CA ASP A 130 -7.50 -12.05 9.84
C ASP A 130 -7.60 -10.53 9.95
N ASP A 131 -6.61 -9.90 10.59
CA ASP A 131 -6.50 -8.44 10.65
C ASP A 131 -6.24 -7.86 9.24
N ALA A 132 -5.35 -8.48 8.46
CA ALA A 132 -5.09 -8.08 7.07
C ALA A 132 -6.34 -8.16 6.18
N VAL A 133 -7.13 -9.24 6.29
CA VAL A 133 -8.41 -9.37 5.56
C VAL A 133 -9.37 -8.26 5.95
N ARG A 134 -9.54 -7.99 7.25
CA ARG A 134 -10.44 -6.94 7.73
C ARG A 134 -10.03 -5.56 7.23
N HIS A 135 -8.75 -5.19 7.36
CA HIS A 135 -8.31 -3.86 6.93
C HIS A 135 -8.35 -3.69 5.41
N LYS A 136 -8.04 -4.73 4.63
CA LYS A 136 -8.23 -4.68 3.17
C LYS A 136 -9.72 -4.49 2.83
N LYS A 137 -10.62 -5.18 3.52
CA LYS A 137 -12.08 -4.98 3.39
C LYS A 137 -12.48 -3.53 3.67
N ASP A 138 -12.04 -2.96 4.79
CA ASP A 138 -12.29 -1.55 5.15
C ASP A 138 -11.76 -0.59 4.05
N ILE A 139 -10.56 -0.84 3.53
CA ILE A 139 -9.96 -0.03 2.46
C ILE A 139 -10.78 -0.14 1.16
N TYR A 140 -11.24 -1.33 0.80
CA TYR A 140 -12.04 -1.53 -0.41
C TYR A 140 -13.39 -0.82 -0.32
N GLU A 141 -14.02 -0.87 0.85
CA GLU A 141 -15.26 -0.13 1.13
C GLU A 141 -15.05 1.40 1.05
N ASP A 142 -14.02 1.91 1.72
CA ASP A 142 -13.67 3.35 1.72
C ASP A 142 -13.38 3.88 0.32
N LEU A 143 -12.71 3.07 -0.50
CA LEU A 143 -12.39 3.39 -1.90
C LEU A 143 -13.56 3.16 -2.85
N LYS A 144 -14.65 2.53 -2.39
CA LYS A 144 -15.76 2.04 -3.22
C LYS A 144 -15.25 1.21 -4.40
N ALA A 145 -14.32 0.31 -4.10
CA ALA A 145 -13.70 -0.55 -5.09
C ALA A 145 -14.76 -1.46 -5.73
N LYS A 146 -14.75 -1.53 -7.06
CA LYS A 146 -15.60 -2.46 -7.84
C LYS A 146 -14.88 -3.73 -8.22
N VAL A 147 -13.56 -3.65 -8.37
CA VAL A 147 -12.73 -4.80 -8.70
C VAL A 147 -11.51 -4.78 -7.80
N VAL A 148 -11.13 -5.94 -7.27
CA VAL A 148 -9.85 -6.11 -6.57
C VAL A 148 -8.99 -7.10 -7.34
N ILE A 149 -7.68 -6.87 -7.36
CA ILE A 149 -6.71 -7.75 -8.02
C ILE A 149 -5.61 -8.10 -7.02
N GLY A 150 -5.31 -9.40 -6.88
CA GLY A 150 -4.22 -9.88 -6.03
C GLY A 150 -3.80 -11.30 -6.39
N SER A 151 -2.85 -11.88 -5.66
CA SER A 151 -2.33 -13.23 -5.93
C SER A 151 -2.48 -14.22 -4.77
N ASP A 152 -2.88 -13.76 -3.57
CA ASP A 152 -3.09 -14.62 -2.40
C ASP A 152 -4.55 -15.08 -2.29
N SER A 153 -4.80 -16.33 -2.63
CA SER A 153 -6.15 -16.94 -2.56
C SER A 153 -6.69 -17.11 -1.15
N SER A 154 -5.85 -16.99 -0.11
CA SER A 154 -6.26 -17.08 1.29
C SER A 154 -6.79 -15.75 1.85
N ILE A 155 -6.44 -14.62 1.21
CA ILE A 155 -6.75 -13.26 1.63
C ILE A 155 -7.73 -12.59 0.67
N THR A 156 -7.37 -12.48 -0.61
CA THR A 156 -8.07 -11.63 -1.58
C THR A 156 -9.57 -11.96 -1.68
N PRO A 157 -10.00 -13.22 -1.85
CA PRO A 157 -11.42 -13.55 -1.95
C PRO A 157 -12.22 -13.19 -0.68
N LYS A 158 -11.61 -13.31 0.51
CA LYS A 158 -12.27 -12.99 1.77
C LYS A 158 -12.41 -11.48 1.97
N ALA A 159 -11.36 -10.73 1.63
CA ALA A 159 -11.39 -9.27 1.72
C ALA A 159 -12.34 -8.66 0.67
N ALA A 160 -12.57 -9.37 -0.45
CA ALA A 160 -13.40 -8.95 -1.57
C ALA A 160 -14.87 -9.38 -1.50
N GLU A 161 -15.34 -9.93 -0.36
CA GLU A 161 -16.68 -10.49 -0.23
C GLU A 161 -17.80 -9.55 -0.72
N ASP A 162 -17.65 -8.26 -0.42
CA ASP A 162 -18.63 -7.21 -0.77
C ASP A 162 -18.28 -6.43 -2.05
N VAL A 163 -17.28 -6.89 -2.81
CA VAL A 163 -16.83 -6.27 -4.06
C VAL A 163 -17.47 -6.99 -5.26
N ASP A 164 -17.74 -6.26 -6.35
CA ASP A 164 -18.40 -6.83 -7.54
C ASP A 164 -17.57 -7.99 -8.13
N TYR A 165 -16.25 -7.80 -8.26
CA TYR A 165 -15.31 -8.81 -8.77
C TYR A 165 -13.99 -8.87 -8.00
N ALA A 166 -13.47 -10.09 -7.83
CA ALA A 166 -12.11 -10.37 -7.40
C ALA A 166 -11.36 -11.12 -8.51
N VAL A 167 -10.16 -10.66 -8.87
CA VAL A 167 -9.31 -11.30 -9.86
C VAL A 167 -8.03 -11.78 -9.20
N LEU A 168 -7.84 -13.10 -9.16
CA LEU A 168 -6.58 -13.72 -8.77
C LEU A 168 -5.67 -13.82 -9.98
N VAL A 169 -4.46 -13.25 -9.90
CA VAL A 169 -3.46 -13.29 -10.98
C VAL A 169 -2.19 -13.96 -10.48
N GLY A 170 -1.79 -15.03 -11.16
CA GLY A 170 -0.71 -15.90 -10.69
C GLY A 170 -1.08 -16.59 -9.37
N SER A 171 -0.06 -16.96 -8.60
CA SER A 171 -0.25 -17.52 -7.26
C SER A 171 0.99 -17.36 -6.40
N VAL A 172 0.80 -17.08 -5.13
CA VAL A 172 1.86 -17.24 -4.11
C VAL A 172 2.09 -18.73 -3.78
N PRO A 173 3.29 -19.13 -3.31
CA PRO A 173 3.63 -20.55 -3.08
C PRO A 173 2.74 -21.28 -2.07
N TRP A 174 2.15 -20.54 -1.12
CA TRP A 174 1.24 -21.07 -0.10
C TRP A 174 -0.24 -21.01 -0.50
N ALA A 175 -0.54 -20.48 -1.69
CA ALA A 175 -1.91 -20.42 -2.18
C ALA A 175 -2.47 -21.82 -2.38
N LYS A 176 -3.68 -22.04 -1.89
CA LYS A 176 -4.43 -23.27 -2.20
C LYS A 176 -5.11 -23.12 -3.55
N THR A 177 -5.26 -24.24 -4.26
CA THR A 177 -6.07 -24.30 -5.48
C THR A 177 -7.45 -23.72 -5.20
N THR A 178 -7.83 -22.73 -6.00
CA THR A 178 -9.07 -22.00 -5.83
C THR A 178 -9.85 -22.06 -7.12
N ASN A 179 -11.10 -22.52 -7.04
CA ASN A 179 -11.96 -22.61 -8.20
C ASN A 179 -12.56 -21.23 -8.50
N ALA A 180 -12.62 -20.88 -9.78
CA ALA A 180 -13.32 -19.69 -10.21
C ALA A 180 -14.81 -19.79 -9.86
N SER A 181 -15.41 -18.64 -9.59
CA SER A 181 -16.85 -18.47 -9.40
C SER A 181 -17.34 -17.30 -10.27
N GLU A 182 -18.61 -16.94 -10.16
CA GLU A 182 -19.18 -15.81 -10.92
C GLU A 182 -18.45 -14.49 -10.60
N LYS A 183 -18.11 -14.25 -9.33
CA LYS A 183 -17.42 -13.04 -8.86
C LYS A 183 -15.91 -13.21 -8.68
N LEU A 184 -15.42 -14.45 -8.54
CA LEU A 184 -14.00 -14.75 -8.37
C LEU A 184 -13.41 -15.30 -9.67
N LEU A 185 -12.61 -14.49 -10.34
CA LEU A 185 -11.93 -14.84 -11.57
C LEU A 185 -10.48 -15.25 -11.25
N VAL A 186 -9.99 -16.30 -11.90
CA VAL A 186 -8.63 -16.80 -11.69
C VAL A 186 -7.89 -16.79 -13.01
N ALA A 187 -6.68 -16.24 -13.01
CA ALA A 187 -5.79 -16.13 -14.15
C ALA A 187 -4.38 -16.58 -13.75
N GLU A 188 -3.74 -17.39 -14.59
CA GLU A 188 -2.38 -17.88 -14.32
C GLU A 188 -1.31 -16.79 -14.49
N ASP A 189 -1.59 -15.79 -15.32
CA ASP A 189 -0.68 -14.70 -15.65
C ASP A 189 -1.46 -13.44 -16.07
N TRP A 190 -0.73 -12.35 -16.36
CA TRP A 190 -1.33 -11.08 -16.77
C TRP A 190 -2.05 -11.14 -18.14
N PRO A 191 -1.55 -11.84 -19.18
CA PRO A 191 -2.33 -12.07 -20.40
C PRO A 191 -3.71 -12.68 -20.15
N LYS A 192 -3.80 -13.75 -19.34
CA LYS A 192 -5.10 -14.33 -18.96
C LYS A 192 -5.91 -13.38 -18.08
N ALA A 193 -5.26 -12.61 -17.21
CA ALA A 193 -5.93 -11.60 -16.39
C ALA A 193 -6.57 -10.51 -17.26
N ASN A 194 -5.94 -10.13 -18.38
CA ASN A 194 -6.52 -9.21 -19.33
C ASN A 194 -7.83 -9.77 -19.90
N ASP A 195 -7.88 -11.04 -20.31
CA ASP A 195 -9.11 -11.65 -20.80
C ASP A 195 -10.23 -11.58 -19.76
N GLN A 196 -9.92 -11.85 -18.48
CA GLN A 196 -10.87 -11.73 -17.37
C GLN A 196 -11.33 -10.29 -17.16
N LEU A 197 -10.42 -9.32 -17.19
CA LEU A 197 -10.73 -7.90 -17.01
C LEU A 197 -11.57 -7.35 -18.18
N GLN A 198 -11.33 -7.81 -19.41
CA GLN A 198 -12.17 -7.46 -20.57
C GLN A 198 -13.58 -8.04 -20.43
N LYS A 199 -13.73 -9.22 -19.83
CA LYS A 199 -15.05 -9.76 -19.47
C LYS A 199 -15.73 -8.85 -18.45
N VAL A 200 -15.04 -8.47 -17.37
CA VAL A 200 -15.57 -7.54 -16.35
C VAL A 200 -16.01 -6.21 -16.97
N VAL A 201 -15.24 -5.65 -17.92
CA VAL A 201 -15.63 -4.44 -18.67
C VAL A 201 -16.97 -4.60 -19.38
N LYS A 202 -17.20 -5.77 -19.99
CA LYS A 202 -18.47 -6.08 -20.68
C LYS A 202 -19.61 -6.31 -19.70
N ASP A 203 -19.37 -7.07 -18.64
CA ASP A 203 -20.39 -7.42 -17.64
C ASP A 203 -20.88 -6.17 -16.88
N LEU A 204 -19.99 -5.21 -16.65
CA LEU A 204 -20.30 -3.92 -16.04
C LEU A 204 -20.76 -2.83 -17.04
N ASP A 205 -20.90 -3.17 -18.33
CA ASP A 205 -21.25 -2.26 -19.44
C ASP A 205 -20.43 -0.95 -19.44
N LEU A 206 -19.11 -1.07 -19.21
CA LEU A 206 -18.24 0.10 -19.08
C LEU A 206 -17.89 0.68 -20.44
N LYS A 207 -18.24 1.95 -20.63
CA LYS A 207 -17.84 2.71 -21.81
C LYS A 207 -16.44 3.30 -21.62
N PRO A 208 -15.60 3.27 -22.67
CA PRO A 208 -14.29 3.88 -22.58
C PRO A 208 -14.41 5.39 -22.58
N VAL A 209 -13.67 6.07 -21.71
CA VAL A 209 -13.52 7.53 -21.81
C VAL A 209 -12.68 7.91 -23.03
N GLU A 210 -13.05 9.01 -23.71
CA GLU A 210 -12.31 9.49 -24.90
C GLU A 210 -10.88 9.93 -24.58
N LYS A 211 -10.66 10.51 -23.38
CA LYS A 211 -9.35 10.96 -22.91
C LYS A 211 -9.04 10.37 -21.54
N ALA A 212 -8.41 9.20 -21.54
CA ALA A 212 -7.85 8.63 -20.32
C ALA A 212 -6.56 9.36 -19.95
N HIS A 213 -6.60 10.22 -18.94
CA HIS A 213 -5.39 10.84 -18.43
C HIS A 213 -4.48 9.80 -17.78
N ALA A 214 -3.17 9.91 -18.03
CA ALA A 214 -2.17 9.15 -17.29
C ALA A 214 -2.32 9.45 -15.79
N GLY A 215 -2.12 8.42 -14.97
CA GLY A 215 -2.01 8.59 -13.52
C GLY A 215 -0.89 9.59 -13.18
N PRO A 216 -1.02 10.31 -12.05
CA PRO A 216 0.03 11.20 -11.59
C PRO A 216 1.30 10.41 -11.27
N LYS A 217 2.44 11.10 -11.20
CA LYS A 217 3.65 10.52 -10.61
C LYS A 217 3.43 10.38 -9.10
N LEU A 218 3.36 9.14 -8.61
CA LEU A 218 3.15 8.81 -7.21
C LEU A 218 4.32 9.24 -6.31
N ALA A 219 5.53 9.33 -6.85
CA ALA A 219 6.69 9.87 -6.15
C ALA A 219 6.72 11.41 -6.14
N ARG A 220 5.99 12.06 -7.06
CA ARG A 220 5.75 13.51 -7.01
C ARG A 220 4.63 13.89 -6.06
N PHE A 221 3.88 12.93 -5.54
CA PHE A 221 2.93 13.18 -4.46
C PHE A 221 3.75 13.62 -3.24
N THR A 222 3.63 14.91 -2.95
CA THR A 222 4.14 15.64 -1.79
C THR A 222 3.44 15.20 -0.49
N ASP A 223 3.05 13.93 -0.38
CA ASP A 223 2.43 13.35 0.82
C ASP A 223 3.56 13.03 1.79
N ASP A 224 4.20 14.07 2.29
CA ASP A 224 5.15 13.94 3.36
C ASP A 224 4.36 13.68 4.64
N LEU A 225 4.16 12.40 4.93
CA LEU A 225 3.54 11.92 6.15
C LEU A 225 4.54 12.01 7.30
N VAL A 226 4.11 12.64 8.39
CA VAL A 226 4.82 12.63 9.67
C VAL A 226 3.92 11.92 10.67
N ALA A 227 4.35 10.72 11.08
CA ALA A 227 3.69 9.96 12.13
C ALA A 227 4.20 10.41 13.50
N VAL A 228 3.29 10.94 14.32
CA VAL A 228 3.55 11.43 15.66
C VAL A 228 3.40 10.29 16.66
N SER A 229 4.38 10.18 17.54
CA SER A 229 4.40 9.23 18.65
C SER A 229 4.61 9.97 19.97
N THR A 230 4.35 9.29 21.08
CA THR A 230 4.66 9.79 22.42
C THR A 230 6.15 9.71 22.78
N LYS A 231 6.98 9.06 21.95
CA LYS A 231 8.42 8.85 22.23
C LYS A 231 9.27 10.11 22.04
N ARG A 232 8.77 11.10 21.30
CA ARG A 232 9.48 12.34 20.96
C ARG A 232 8.61 13.55 21.26
N PRO A 233 9.19 14.69 21.69
CA PRO A 233 8.42 15.89 21.96
C PRO A 233 7.93 16.57 20.68
N ALA A 234 6.90 17.42 20.78
CA ALA A 234 6.33 18.15 19.65
C ALA A 234 7.37 18.96 18.84
N VAL A 235 8.35 19.56 19.54
CA VAL A 235 9.45 20.33 18.93
C VAL A 235 10.23 19.50 17.90
N PHE A 236 10.45 18.22 18.17
CA PHE A 236 11.15 17.32 17.26
C PHE A 236 10.39 17.19 15.93
N TYR A 237 9.08 16.96 16.01
CA TYR A 237 8.23 16.83 14.84
C TYR A 237 8.10 18.15 14.09
N ALA A 238 7.98 19.28 14.79
CA ALA A 238 7.94 20.61 14.17
C ALA A 238 9.21 20.89 13.37
N ASN A 239 10.39 20.51 13.88
CA ASN A 239 11.66 20.67 13.18
C ASN A 239 11.73 19.79 11.91
N ILE A 240 11.26 18.54 11.97
CA ILE A 240 11.17 17.67 10.79
C ILE A 240 10.26 18.31 9.74
N ILE A 241 9.08 18.75 10.15
CA ILE A 241 8.07 19.34 9.25
C ILE A 241 8.61 20.63 8.63
N ASN A 242 9.27 21.49 9.40
CA ASN A 242 9.95 22.68 8.89
C ASN A 242 11.02 22.31 7.86
N SER A 243 11.88 21.32 8.15
CA SER A 243 12.89 20.86 7.19
C SER A 243 12.27 20.32 5.90
N LYS A 244 11.08 19.71 5.97
CA LYS A 244 10.34 19.23 4.79
C LYS A 244 9.81 20.39 3.97
N PHE A 245 9.22 21.40 4.61
CA PHE A 245 8.80 22.64 3.91
C PHE A 245 9.97 23.39 3.28
N THR A 246 11.10 23.54 3.97
CA THR A 246 12.22 24.37 3.50
C THR A 246 13.16 23.61 2.57
N SER A 247 13.70 22.48 3.02
CA SER A 247 14.77 21.76 2.33
C SER A 247 14.22 20.86 1.24
N GLN A 248 13.06 20.24 1.48
CA GLN A 248 12.41 19.32 0.52
C GLN A 248 11.36 20.04 -0.34
N LYS A 249 11.16 21.36 -0.13
CA LYS A 249 10.23 22.22 -0.87
C LYS A 249 8.80 21.66 -0.93
N GLN A 250 8.36 21.00 0.15
CA GLN A 250 6.97 20.56 0.26
C GLN A 250 6.04 21.76 0.47
N GLU A 251 4.83 21.66 -0.05
CA GLU A 251 3.77 22.65 0.18
C GLU A 251 2.70 22.14 1.15
N MET A 252 2.59 20.82 1.32
CA MET A 252 1.65 20.18 2.23
C MET A 252 2.31 19.03 2.96
N ILE A 253 1.91 18.81 4.22
CA ILE A 253 2.42 17.76 5.11
C ILE A 253 1.23 17.11 5.79
N ARG A 254 1.21 15.78 5.84
CA ARG A 254 0.18 15.03 6.57
C ARG A 254 0.74 14.69 7.93
N LEU A 255 0.12 15.18 9.01
CA LEU A 255 0.50 14.84 10.37
C LEU A 255 -0.49 13.82 10.92
N GLN A 256 -0.04 12.59 11.16
CA GLN A 256 -0.89 11.52 11.68
C GLN A 256 -0.48 11.18 13.11
N ALA A 257 -1.46 10.96 13.98
CA ALA A 257 -1.22 10.58 15.37
C ALA A 257 -2.18 9.47 15.80
N SER A 258 -1.68 8.52 16.59
CA SER A 258 -2.53 7.64 17.38
C SER A 258 -3.19 8.42 18.52
N GLU A 259 -4.24 7.87 19.12
CA GLU A 259 -4.93 8.46 20.28
C GLU A 259 -3.97 8.98 21.36
N ALA A 260 -3.00 8.16 21.77
CA ALA A 260 -2.02 8.52 22.78
C ALA A 260 -1.10 9.69 22.37
N ALA A 261 -0.93 9.93 21.07
CA ALA A 261 -0.07 10.96 20.50
C ALA A 261 -0.82 12.20 19.97
N ILE A 262 -2.16 12.25 20.11
CA ILE A 262 -2.99 13.36 19.63
C ILE A 262 -2.51 14.69 20.21
N THR A 263 -2.27 14.74 21.52
CA THR A 263 -1.77 15.95 22.20
C THR A 263 -0.46 16.45 21.60
N THR A 264 0.49 15.53 21.35
CA THR A 264 1.78 15.86 20.73
C THR A 264 1.59 16.40 19.31
N ALA A 265 0.65 15.85 18.54
CA ALA A 265 0.37 16.30 17.18
C ALA A 265 -0.29 17.69 17.15
N ILE A 266 -1.23 17.95 18.05
CA ILE A 266 -1.85 19.27 18.20
C ILE A 266 -0.78 20.29 18.61
N GLN A 267 0.07 19.98 19.60
CA GLN A 267 1.18 20.84 20.00
C GLN A 267 2.14 21.11 18.85
N THR A 268 2.47 20.09 18.05
CA THR A 268 3.32 20.22 16.86
C THR A 268 2.71 21.19 15.85
N ALA A 269 1.42 21.03 15.54
CA ALA A 269 0.72 21.89 14.61
C ALA A 269 0.61 23.34 15.12
N GLU A 270 0.35 23.53 16.41
CA GLU A 270 0.31 24.86 17.03
C GLU A 270 1.68 25.55 17.01
N MET A 271 2.76 24.83 17.27
CA MET A 271 4.11 25.38 17.14
C MET A 271 4.38 25.89 15.72
N LEU A 272 4.01 25.12 14.70
CA LEU A 272 4.19 25.51 13.29
C LEU A 272 3.32 26.71 12.92
N ARG A 273 2.12 26.81 13.48
CA ARG A 273 1.21 27.95 13.32
C ARG A 273 1.78 29.22 13.96
N ILE A 274 2.27 29.14 15.20
CA ILE A 274 2.90 30.25 15.92
C ILE A 274 4.14 30.74 15.18
N GLN A 275 4.94 29.82 14.63
CA GLN A 275 6.11 30.13 13.81
C GLN A 275 5.78 30.65 12.42
N LYS A 276 4.48 30.73 12.04
CA LYS A 276 4.01 31.08 10.68
C LYS A 276 4.63 30.22 9.59
N ASN A 277 4.93 28.96 9.88
CA ASN A 277 5.49 28.02 8.90
C ASN A 277 4.39 27.20 8.22
N ALA A 278 3.29 26.91 8.91
CA ALA A 278 2.15 26.20 8.34
C ALA A 278 0.82 26.52 9.03
N THR A 279 -0.27 26.25 8.31
CA THR A 279 -1.64 26.29 8.80
C THR A 279 -2.32 24.94 8.62
N ILE A 280 -3.25 24.58 9.51
CA ILE A 280 -4.08 23.39 9.34
C ILE A 280 -5.17 23.71 8.33
N THR A 281 -5.29 22.92 7.26
CA THR A 281 -6.32 23.09 6.22
C THR A 281 -7.41 22.03 6.29
N LYS A 282 -7.11 20.88 6.90
CA LYS A 282 -8.08 19.81 7.10
C LYS A 282 -7.74 19.02 8.35
N ILE A 283 -8.78 18.63 9.08
CA ILE A 283 -8.72 17.72 10.22
C ILE A 283 -9.63 16.54 9.88
N SER A 284 -9.12 15.33 10.07
CA SER A 284 -9.92 14.11 9.90
C SER A 284 -9.57 13.09 10.97
N THR A 285 -10.56 12.36 11.43
CA THR A 285 -10.38 11.20 12.32
C THR A 285 -10.58 9.93 11.51
N ARG A 286 -9.59 9.05 11.51
CA ARG A 286 -9.75 7.66 11.04
C ARG A 286 -9.81 6.75 12.26
N TYR A 287 -10.32 5.54 12.09
CA TYR A 287 -10.26 4.51 13.10
C TYR A 287 -9.24 3.46 12.66
N VAL A 288 -8.33 3.07 13.55
CA VAL A 288 -7.44 1.94 13.33
C VAL A 288 -7.67 0.93 14.44
N PHE A 289 -7.95 -0.31 14.04
CA PHE A 289 -8.26 -1.36 15.00
C PHE A 289 -6.99 -1.76 15.74
N ARG A 290 -7.03 -1.71 17.08
CA ARG A 290 -5.91 -2.18 17.91
C ARG A 290 -6.36 -3.39 18.69
N ARG A 291 -5.65 -4.50 18.52
CA ARG A 291 -5.88 -5.73 19.28
C ARG A 291 -5.37 -5.54 20.71
N ALA A 292 -6.25 -5.62 21.70
CA ALA A 292 -5.83 -5.82 23.09
C ALA A 292 -5.43 -7.29 23.29
N LYS A 293 -4.54 -7.59 24.26
CA LYS A 293 -4.37 -8.96 24.75
C LYS A 293 -5.67 -9.37 25.45
N GLY A 294 -6.57 -10.00 24.70
CA GLY A 294 -7.92 -10.37 25.13
C GLY A 294 -8.94 -10.02 24.04
N ASN A 295 -9.95 -10.87 23.84
CA ASN A 295 -10.89 -10.95 22.70
C ASN A 295 -11.75 -9.70 22.35
N SER A 296 -11.35 -8.49 22.72
CA SER A 296 -11.99 -7.26 22.28
C SER A 296 -10.93 -6.30 21.74
N GLY A 297 -10.69 -6.34 20.43
CA GLY A 297 -10.01 -5.23 19.78
C GLY A 297 -10.94 -4.03 19.73
N HIS A 298 -10.39 -2.85 19.93
CA HIS A 298 -11.14 -1.60 19.94
C HIS A 298 -10.61 -0.70 18.83
N ARG A 299 -11.51 0.06 18.19
CA ARG A 299 -11.16 1.07 17.19
C ARG A 299 -10.46 2.23 17.92
N VAL A 300 -9.16 2.39 17.69
CA VAL A 300 -8.39 3.52 18.21
C VAL A 300 -8.48 4.66 17.20
N PRO A 301 -8.97 5.84 17.57
CA PRO A 301 -8.98 6.97 16.68
C PRO A 301 -7.54 7.39 16.34
N LYS A 302 -7.23 7.42 15.04
CA LYS A 302 -6.08 8.14 14.50
C LYS A 302 -6.54 9.53 14.05
N LEU A 303 -5.87 10.56 14.57
CA LEU A 303 -6.04 11.92 14.09
C LEU A 303 -5.12 12.13 12.88
N GLU A 304 -5.64 12.76 11.83
CA GLU A 304 -4.87 13.22 10.69
C GLU A 304 -5.13 14.71 10.45
N LEU A 305 -4.06 15.49 10.46
CA LEU A 305 -4.05 16.92 10.16
C LEU A 305 -3.33 17.14 8.83
N ILE A 306 -3.91 17.94 7.96
CA ILE A 306 -3.24 18.44 6.76
C ILE A 306 -2.68 19.81 7.07
N LEU A 307 -1.36 19.92 7.05
CA LEU A 307 -0.61 21.15 7.29
C LEU A 307 -0.18 21.73 5.94
N GLN A 308 -0.69 22.90 5.58
CA GLN A 308 -0.25 23.63 4.40
C GLN A 308 0.81 24.66 4.78
N ARG A 309 1.90 24.70 4.01
CA ARG A 309 2.98 25.67 4.17
C ARG A 309 2.43 27.09 4.04
N VAL A 310 2.88 27.98 4.91
CA VAL A 310 2.67 29.42 4.78
C VAL A 310 3.91 30.00 4.07
N PRO A 311 3.76 30.65 2.91
CA PRO A 311 4.86 31.35 2.27
C PRO A 311 5.40 32.43 3.21
N ARG A 312 6.73 32.51 3.36
CA ARG A 312 7.35 33.65 4.01
C ARG A 312 7.47 34.76 2.98
N GLU A 313 6.89 35.93 3.29
CA GLU A 313 7.15 37.18 2.58
C GLU A 313 8.64 37.56 2.65
#